data_AF-A0A952E621-F1
#
_entry.id   AF-A0A952E621-F1
#
_cell.length_a   1.000
_cell.length_b   1.000
_cell.length_c   1.000
_cell.angle_alpha   90.00
_cell.angle_beta   90.00
_cell.angle_gamma   90.00
#
_symmetry.space_group_name_H-M   'P 1'
#
loop_
_entity.id
_entity.type
_entity.pdbx_description
1 polymer ?
#
loop_
_entity_poly.entity_id
_entity_poly.type
_entity_poly.pdbx_seq_one_letter_code
_entity_poly.pdbx_strand_id
1 'polypeptide(L)'
;DVLVLTKPLGTGIVAFASQIGRADPASVKASAQSMITLNKTASQLMVKFGAHACTDVTGFSLCGHLSEMALSSGVDVEVVWDNIPLFPGVLECAAAGILPGAIERNKESCGERIVAVESLPQEMVDICYDAQTSGGLLIAIAQKDAGDFLKALQDEGIAAAAIIGKVSGKGTGLVHITTDGTRKIPSPQPAKPDEQSAPAPTEPQLQSAPAQPQTDEVPCCADAVSSSGPPAKGDGSDIAQIKSKFIDFLGSASAPHGLDAYTKQAMAIALSVALRCEPCLKIHLKKAKEKGFTQDEIDEAAWMGISFGGSPTMVFYEQLKNS
;
A
#
# COMPACT_ATOMS: atom_id res chain seq x y z
N ASP A 1 7.46 -26.33 13.81
CA ASP A 1 8.53 -25.77 12.96
C ASP A 1 8.90 -24.36 13.37
N VAL A 2 10.10 -23.94 12.99
CA VAL A 2 10.50 -22.54 13.03
C VAL A 2 10.38 -21.92 11.64
N LEU A 3 10.25 -20.60 11.59
CA LEU A 3 10.12 -19.81 10.37
C LEU A 3 11.43 -19.06 10.10
N VAL A 4 12.00 -19.26 8.92
CA VAL A 4 13.21 -18.59 8.46
C VAL A 4 12.88 -17.68 7.29
N LEU A 5 13.25 -16.41 7.38
CA LEU A 5 13.15 -15.44 6.30
C LEU A 5 14.55 -15.17 5.74
N THR A 6 14.69 -15.21 4.41
CA THR A 6 16.01 -15.19 3.75
C THR A 6 16.45 -13.82 3.20
N LYS A 7 15.54 -12.85 3.13
CA LYS A 7 15.87 -11.47 2.74
C LYS A 7 15.19 -10.47 3.68
N PRO A 8 15.76 -9.26 3.86
CA PRO A 8 15.12 -8.21 4.64
C PRO A 8 13.79 -7.74 4.04
N LEU A 9 12.92 -7.18 4.88
CA LEU A 9 11.71 -6.49 4.45
C LEU A 9 11.96 -4.99 4.24
N GLY A 10 11.05 -4.36 3.49
CA GLY A 10 10.97 -2.91 3.31
C GLY A 10 11.30 -2.42 1.90
N THR A 11 11.34 -3.29 0.88
CA THR A 11 11.63 -2.86 -0.49
C THR A 11 10.58 -1.88 -1.03
N GLY A 12 9.30 -2.06 -0.70
CA GLY A 12 8.23 -1.16 -1.12
C GLY A 12 8.33 0.20 -0.45
N ILE A 13 8.62 0.23 0.86
CA ILE A 13 8.88 1.46 1.62
C ILE A 13 10.09 2.21 1.04
N VAL A 14 11.21 1.53 0.80
CA VAL A 14 12.42 2.15 0.24
C VAL A 14 12.17 2.68 -1.17
N ALA A 15 11.45 1.93 -2.01
CA ALA A 15 11.09 2.38 -3.36
C ALA A 15 10.22 3.63 -3.32
N PHE A 16 9.20 3.65 -2.45
CA PHE A 16 8.33 4.82 -2.29
C PHE A 16 9.08 6.03 -1.75
N ALA A 17 9.92 5.84 -0.72
CA ALA A 17 10.79 6.89 -0.21
C ALA A 17 11.71 7.44 -1.32
N SER A 18 12.21 6.59 -2.22
CA SER A 18 13.03 7.03 -3.35
C SER A 18 12.24 7.83 -4.37
N GLN A 19 10.98 7.46 -4.65
CA GLN A 19 10.10 8.18 -5.58
C GLN A 19 9.82 9.61 -5.11
N ILE A 20 9.76 9.84 -3.80
CA ILE A 20 9.51 11.16 -3.22
C ILE A 20 10.80 11.89 -2.78
N GLY A 21 11.98 11.39 -3.17
CA GLY A 21 13.27 12.03 -2.86
C GLY A 21 13.71 11.94 -1.39
N ARG A 22 13.15 11.01 -0.60
CA ARG A 22 13.40 10.88 0.85
C ARG A 22 14.13 9.60 1.27
N ALA A 23 14.52 8.76 0.33
CA ALA A 23 15.27 7.54 0.64
C ALA A 23 16.76 7.84 0.87
N ASP A 24 17.35 7.16 1.85
CA ASP A 24 18.80 7.07 1.98
C ASP A 24 19.39 6.28 0.78
N PRO A 25 20.38 6.82 0.05
CA PRO A 25 21.07 6.11 -1.03
C PRO A 25 21.59 4.72 -0.62
N ALA A 26 22.00 4.54 0.63
CA ALA A 26 22.45 3.24 1.14
C ALA A 26 21.30 2.21 1.14
N SER A 27 20.10 2.63 1.55
CA SER A 27 18.89 1.80 1.52
C SER A 27 18.50 1.41 0.11
N VAL A 28 18.51 2.36 -0.84
CA VAL A 28 18.19 2.10 -2.25
C VAL A 28 19.17 1.11 -2.86
N LYS A 29 20.47 1.27 -2.60
CA LYS A 29 21.50 0.34 -3.08
C LYS A 29 21.32 -1.06 -2.48
N ALA A 30 21.07 -1.14 -1.17
CA ALA A 30 20.90 -2.42 -0.48
C ALA A 30 19.65 -3.17 -0.97
N SER A 31 18.52 -2.47 -1.12
CA SER A 31 17.28 -3.06 -1.62
C SER A 31 17.44 -3.51 -3.08
N ALA A 32 18.02 -2.68 -3.95
CA ALA A 32 18.28 -3.04 -5.34
C ALA A 32 19.17 -4.29 -5.46
N GLN A 33 20.27 -4.35 -4.70
CA GLN A 33 21.16 -5.51 -4.69
C GLN A 33 20.43 -6.78 -4.23
N SER A 34 19.56 -6.66 -3.22
CA SER A 34 18.76 -7.78 -2.73
C SER A 34 17.74 -8.25 -3.78
N MET A 35 17.08 -7.33 -4.48
CA MET A 35 16.09 -7.65 -5.51
C MET A 35 16.69 -8.40 -6.71
N ILE A 36 17.91 -8.09 -7.12
CA ILE A 36 18.59 -8.80 -8.21
C ILE A 36 19.24 -10.13 -7.78
N THR A 37 19.30 -10.39 -6.47
CA THR A 37 19.87 -11.65 -5.94
C THR A 37 18.85 -12.79 -6.05
N LEU A 38 19.24 -13.89 -6.69
CA LEU A 38 18.38 -15.05 -6.89
C LEU A 38 18.16 -15.82 -5.58
N ASN A 39 16.94 -16.35 -5.39
CA ASN A 39 16.61 -17.28 -4.30
C ASN A 39 17.16 -18.71 -4.52
N LYS A 40 18.01 -18.92 -5.53
CA LYS A 40 18.51 -20.24 -5.96
C LYS A 40 19.20 -21.00 -4.81
N THR A 41 20.16 -20.36 -4.15
CA THR A 41 20.94 -20.98 -3.08
C THR A 41 20.06 -21.35 -1.89
N ALA A 42 19.19 -20.43 -1.45
CA ALA A 42 18.23 -20.70 -0.39
C ALA A 42 17.29 -21.88 -0.73
N SER A 43 16.79 -21.94 -1.97
CA SER A 43 15.94 -23.02 -2.46
C SER A 43 16.66 -24.38 -2.47
N GLN A 44 17.93 -24.42 -2.88
CA GLN A 44 18.70 -25.66 -2.86
C GLN A 44 18.96 -26.15 -1.42
N LEU A 45 19.28 -25.23 -0.52
CA LEU A 45 19.51 -25.55 0.89
C LEU A 45 18.23 -26.01 1.59
N MET A 46 17.08 -25.36 1.35
CA MET A 46 15.83 -25.74 2.02
C MET A 46 15.41 -27.18 1.68
N VAL A 47 15.65 -27.62 0.44
CA VAL A 47 15.39 -29.01 0.02
C VAL A 47 16.37 -29.96 0.72
N LYS A 48 17.66 -29.63 0.76
CA LYS A 48 18.69 -30.45 1.42
C LYS A 48 18.41 -30.64 2.91
N PHE A 49 17.91 -29.61 3.58
CA PHE A 49 17.58 -29.62 5.00
C PHE A 49 16.17 -30.13 5.31
N GLY A 50 15.37 -30.49 4.29
CA GLY A 50 14.05 -31.08 4.49
C GLY A 50 13.00 -30.10 5.01
N ALA A 51 12.95 -28.88 4.46
CA ALA A 51 11.90 -27.92 4.77
C ALA A 51 10.50 -28.53 4.54
N HIS A 52 9.58 -28.26 5.47
CA HIS A 52 8.21 -28.80 5.41
C HIS A 52 7.28 -27.92 4.57
N ALA A 53 7.53 -26.61 4.53
CA ALA A 53 6.81 -25.65 3.70
C ALA A 53 7.71 -24.48 3.28
N CYS A 54 7.37 -23.84 2.17
CA CYS A 54 8.03 -22.64 1.70
C CYS A 54 7.06 -21.81 0.84
N THR A 55 7.17 -20.49 0.96
CA THR A 55 6.62 -19.52 0.01
C THR A 55 7.64 -18.40 -0.22
N ASP A 56 7.51 -17.63 -1.28
CA ASP A 56 8.26 -16.40 -1.48
C ASP A 56 7.47 -15.19 -0.94
N VAL A 57 8.14 -14.24 -0.29
CA VAL A 57 7.51 -13.02 0.20
C VAL A 57 7.57 -11.95 -0.89
N THR A 58 6.43 -11.63 -1.49
CA THR A 58 6.32 -10.69 -2.62
C THR A 58 5.28 -9.60 -2.38
N GLY A 59 4.46 -9.25 -3.38
CA GLY A 59 3.54 -8.12 -3.35
C GLY A 59 2.48 -8.19 -2.25
N PHE A 60 2.13 -9.40 -1.82
CA PHE A 60 1.19 -9.64 -0.71
C PHE A 60 1.79 -9.51 0.68
N SER A 61 3.05 -9.06 0.79
CA SER A 61 3.78 -8.85 2.05
C SER A 61 4.07 -10.11 2.86
N LEU A 62 4.79 -9.95 3.98
CA LEU A 62 5.03 -11.04 4.92
C LEU A 62 3.71 -11.56 5.49
N CYS A 63 2.83 -10.65 5.92
CA CYS A 63 1.55 -10.98 6.53
C CYS A 63 0.65 -11.80 5.59
N GLY A 64 0.52 -11.39 4.33
CA GLY A 64 -0.33 -12.10 3.36
C GLY A 64 0.20 -13.49 3.06
N HIS A 65 1.48 -13.61 2.74
CA HIS A 65 2.10 -14.90 2.42
C HIS A 65 2.14 -15.86 3.62
N LEU A 66 2.48 -15.37 4.81
CA LEU A 66 2.54 -16.19 6.01
C LEU A 66 1.15 -16.64 6.48
N SER A 67 0.15 -15.75 6.47
CA SER A 67 -1.21 -16.13 6.87
C SER A 67 -1.81 -17.18 5.93
N GLU A 68 -1.51 -17.10 4.63
CA GLU A 68 -1.98 -18.10 3.67
C GLU A 68 -1.28 -19.45 3.84
N MET A 69 0.04 -19.43 4.06
CA MET A 69 0.82 -20.65 4.35
C MET A 69 0.34 -21.32 5.65
N ALA A 70 0.05 -20.52 6.68
CA ALA A 70 -0.47 -21.00 7.97
C ALA A 70 -1.89 -21.59 7.83
N LEU A 71 -2.79 -20.88 7.13
CA LEU A 71 -4.16 -21.35 6.85
C LEU A 71 -4.15 -22.69 6.10
N SER A 72 -3.38 -22.77 5.00
CA SER A 72 -3.27 -23.99 4.19
C SER A 72 -2.69 -25.16 4.96
N SER A 73 -1.88 -24.88 5.98
CA SER A 73 -1.27 -25.90 6.84
C SER A 73 -2.12 -26.24 8.06
N GLY A 74 -3.24 -25.53 8.31
CA GLY A 74 -4.10 -25.74 9.48
C GLY A 74 -3.42 -25.42 10.82
N VAL A 75 -2.57 -24.40 10.84
CA VAL A 75 -1.77 -24.00 12.00
C VAL A 75 -1.86 -22.51 12.27
N ASP A 76 -1.55 -22.13 13.50
CA ASP A 76 -1.25 -20.74 13.86
C ASP A 76 0.26 -20.57 14.03
N VAL A 77 0.73 -19.33 13.90
CA VAL A 77 2.15 -18.99 13.96
C VAL A 77 2.40 -17.79 14.86
N GLU A 78 3.58 -17.76 15.45
CA GLU A 78 4.10 -16.65 16.23
C GLU A 78 5.34 -16.09 15.53
N VAL A 79 5.35 -14.77 15.30
CA VAL A 79 6.44 -14.02 14.69
C VAL A 79 6.97 -13.03 15.72
N VAL A 80 8.28 -13.05 15.95
CA VAL A 80 8.97 -12.10 16.82
C VAL A 80 9.45 -10.95 15.95
N TRP A 81 8.78 -9.80 16.07
CA TRP A 81 9.07 -8.58 15.31
C TRP A 81 10.55 -8.20 15.30
N ASP A 82 11.19 -8.26 16.47
CA ASP A 82 12.58 -7.83 16.67
C ASP A 82 13.59 -8.68 15.88
N ASN A 83 13.20 -9.91 15.50
CA ASN A 83 14.02 -10.82 14.71
C ASN A 83 13.84 -10.62 13.19
N ILE A 84 12.86 -9.83 12.74
CA ILE A 84 12.60 -9.62 11.32
C ILE A 84 13.73 -8.75 10.73
N PRO A 85 14.51 -9.24 9.75
CA PRO A 85 15.53 -8.42 9.10
C PRO A 85 14.86 -7.31 8.28
N LEU A 86 15.36 -6.08 8.42
CA LEU A 86 14.87 -4.90 7.68
C LEU A 86 16.01 -4.28 6.86
N PHE A 87 15.67 -3.67 5.72
CA PHE A 87 16.63 -2.81 5.05
C PHE A 87 16.94 -1.58 5.91
N PRO A 88 18.14 -1.00 5.78
CA PRO A 88 18.46 0.27 6.42
C PRO A 88 17.41 1.34 6.10
N GLY A 89 17.09 2.24 7.03
CA GLY A 89 16.18 3.36 6.77
C GLY A 89 14.68 3.01 6.82
N VAL A 90 14.29 1.73 6.87
CA VAL A 90 12.88 1.32 6.83
C VAL A 90 12.13 1.75 8.08
N LEU A 91 12.74 1.62 9.27
CA LEU A 91 12.13 2.05 10.52
C LEU A 91 11.97 3.57 10.57
N GLU A 92 12.96 4.30 10.06
CA GLU A 92 12.95 5.76 9.97
C GLU A 92 11.87 6.25 9.00
N CYS A 93 11.69 5.56 7.87
CA CYS A 93 10.61 5.84 6.92
C CYS A 93 9.24 5.60 7.56
N ALA A 94 9.06 4.46 8.26
CA ALA A 94 7.82 4.16 8.95
C ALA A 94 7.51 5.18 10.05
N ALA A 95 8.50 5.55 10.87
CA ALA A 95 8.38 6.60 11.89
C ALA A 95 8.03 7.98 11.30
N ALA A 96 8.46 8.26 10.07
CA ALA A 96 8.14 9.48 9.35
C ALA A 96 6.82 9.42 8.54
N GLY A 97 6.06 8.32 8.64
CA GLY A 97 4.82 8.11 7.88
C GLY A 97 5.02 7.90 6.38
N ILE A 98 6.25 7.58 5.94
CA ILE A 98 6.58 7.30 4.54
C ILE A 98 6.23 5.85 4.24
N LEU A 99 4.94 5.60 4.01
CA LEU A 99 4.38 4.27 3.79
C LEU A 99 3.64 4.21 2.44
N PRO A 100 3.94 3.25 1.56
CA PRO A 100 3.23 3.11 0.28
C PRO A 100 1.80 2.62 0.50
N GLY A 101 0.86 3.06 -0.35
CA GLY A 101 -0.54 2.60 -0.32
C GLY A 101 -0.74 1.09 -0.58
N ALA A 102 0.32 0.35 -0.92
CA ALA A 102 0.28 -1.11 -0.95
C ALA A 102 0.10 -1.73 0.46
N ILE A 103 0.60 -1.07 1.50
CA ILE A 103 0.45 -1.51 2.90
C ILE A 103 -1.02 -1.60 3.27
N GLU A 104 -1.78 -0.54 3.02
CA GLU A 104 -3.20 -0.50 3.37
C GLU A 104 -4.00 -1.58 2.62
N ARG A 105 -3.73 -1.78 1.33
CA ARG A 105 -4.35 -2.85 0.55
C ARG A 105 -4.06 -4.25 1.10
N ASN A 106 -2.83 -4.49 1.57
CA ASN A 106 -2.47 -5.77 2.18
C ASN A 106 -3.15 -5.95 3.54
N LYS A 107 -3.30 -4.87 4.33
CA LYS A 107 -4.08 -4.90 5.57
C LYS A 107 -5.55 -5.24 5.32
N GLU A 108 -6.19 -4.60 4.35
CA GLU A 108 -7.58 -4.90 3.97
C GLU A 108 -7.74 -6.37 3.57
N SER A 109 -6.73 -6.95 2.91
CA SER A 109 -6.81 -8.32 2.41
C SER A 109 -6.56 -9.40 3.46
N CYS A 110 -5.66 -9.19 4.43
CA CYS A 110 -5.27 -10.25 5.36
C CYS A 110 -5.28 -9.84 6.84
N GLY A 111 -5.63 -8.60 7.16
CA GLY A 111 -5.53 -8.04 8.51
C GLY A 111 -6.36 -8.77 9.56
N GLU A 112 -7.50 -9.35 9.19
CA GLU A 112 -8.32 -10.17 10.10
C GLU A 112 -7.58 -11.40 10.66
N ARG A 113 -6.51 -11.86 9.99
CA ARG A 113 -5.69 -12.99 10.43
C ARG A 113 -4.44 -12.57 11.21
N ILE A 114 -4.18 -11.27 11.37
CA ILE A 114 -2.97 -10.76 12.00
C ILE A 114 -3.31 -10.18 13.37
N VAL A 115 -2.65 -10.69 14.40
CA VAL A 115 -2.85 -10.28 15.79
C VAL A 115 -1.51 -9.78 16.35
N ALA A 116 -1.32 -8.47 16.38
CA ALA A 116 -0.14 -7.86 16.99
C ALA A 116 -0.39 -7.52 18.47
N VAL A 117 0.65 -7.60 19.30
CA VAL A 117 0.58 -7.14 20.69
C VAL A 117 0.42 -5.62 20.77
N GLU A 118 -0.36 -5.13 21.75
CA GLU A 118 -0.66 -3.70 21.92
C GLU A 118 0.59 -2.84 22.16
N SER A 119 1.66 -3.44 22.69
CA SER A 119 2.93 -2.73 22.94
C SER A 119 3.73 -2.43 21.67
N LEU A 120 3.32 -2.97 20.52
CA LEU A 120 4.00 -2.75 19.24
C LEU A 120 3.32 -1.60 18.48
N PRO A 121 4.04 -0.49 18.21
CA PRO A 121 3.51 0.63 17.43
C PRO A 121 2.95 0.19 16.07
N GLN A 122 1.86 0.82 15.64
CA GLN A 122 1.17 0.44 14.40
C GLN A 122 2.09 0.57 13.18
N GLU A 123 2.94 1.58 13.13
CA GLU A 123 3.90 1.81 12.05
C GLU A 123 4.92 0.67 11.91
N MET A 124 5.22 -0.02 13.02
CA MET A 124 6.10 -1.20 13.01
C MET A 124 5.35 -2.42 12.46
N VAL A 125 4.09 -2.60 12.87
CA VAL A 125 3.22 -3.64 12.32
C VAL A 125 3.01 -3.44 10.80
N ASP A 126 2.89 -2.19 10.36
CA ASP A 126 2.68 -1.80 8.97
C ASP A 126 3.80 -2.24 8.03
N ILE A 127 5.04 -2.33 8.53
CA ILE A 127 6.18 -2.84 7.76
C ILE A 127 5.96 -4.31 7.37
N CYS A 128 5.27 -5.11 8.19
CA CYS A 128 4.95 -6.51 7.86
C CYS A 128 3.93 -6.63 6.71
N TYR A 129 3.21 -5.54 6.40
CA TYR A 129 2.29 -5.42 5.27
C TYR A 129 2.94 -4.78 4.03
N ASP A 130 4.21 -4.39 4.09
CA ASP A 130 4.91 -3.81 2.93
C ASP A 130 5.04 -4.83 1.80
N ALA A 131 4.68 -4.40 0.59
CA ALA A 131 4.81 -5.22 -0.61
C ALA A 131 6.29 -5.39 -0.96
N GLN A 132 6.74 -6.63 -1.07
CA GLN A 132 8.13 -6.93 -1.40
C GLN A 132 8.32 -7.16 -2.90
N THR A 133 9.19 -6.41 -3.55
CA THR A 133 9.60 -6.71 -4.92
C THR A 133 10.77 -7.69 -4.86
N SER A 134 10.67 -8.85 -5.51
CA SER A 134 11.72 -9.89 -5.53
C SER A 134 12.24 -10.25 -4.11
N GLY A 135 11.32 -10.43 -3.17
CA GLY A 135 11.66 -10.74 -1.79
C GLY A 135 12.22 -12.14 -1.58
N GLY A 136 12.47 -12.46 -0.31
CA GLY A 136 13.11 -13.71 0.09
C GLY A 136 12.12 -14.87 0.14
N LEU A 137 12.66 -16.07 0.30
CA LEU A 137 11.90 -17.23 0.75
C LEU A 137 11.59 -17.12 2.25
N LEU A 138 10.37 -17.53 2.60
CA LEU A 138 9.87 -17.80 3.94
C LEU A 138 9.69 -19.31 4.09
N ILE A 139 10.48 -19.91 4.97
CA ILE A 139 10.70 -21.36 5.02
C ILE A 139 10.33 -21.88 6.40
N ALA A 140 9.53 -22.95 6.45
CA ALA A 140 9.23 -23.70 7.66
C ALA A 140 10.12 -24.94 7.76
N ILE A 141 10.88 -25.05 8.86
CA ILE A 141 11.82 -26.17 9.09
C ILE A 141 11.74 -26.69 10.52
N ALA A 142 12.09 -27.95 10.73
CA ALA A 142 12.16 -28.55 12.05
C ALA A 142 13.10 -27.76 12.98
N GLN A 143 12.68 -27.56 14.23
CA GLN A 143 13.42 -26.73 15.20
C GLN A 143 14.84 -27.24 15.46
N LYS A 144 15.05 -28.56 15.44
CA LYS A 144 16.36 -29.19 15.64
C LYS A 144 17.37 -28.85 14.54
N ASP A 145 16.90 -28.61 13.31
CA ASP A 145 17.74 -28.37 12.13
C ASP A 145 17.90 -26.87 11.83
N ALA A 146 17.12 -26.03 12.50
CA ALA A 146 17.03 -24.59 12.29
C ALA A 146 18.37 -23.85 12.38
N GLY A 147 19.16 -24.15 13.40
CA GLY A 147 20.44 -23.48 13.65
C GLY A 147 21.46 -23.79 12.56
N ASP A 148 21.59 -25.06 12.19
CA ASP A 148 22.49 -25.51 11.13
C ASP A 148 22.05 -25.00 9.76
N PHE A 149 20.74 -24.96 9.50
CA PHE A 149 20.18 -24.40 8.28
C PHE A 149 20.45 -22.90 8.17
N LEU A 150 20.20 -22.14 9.24
CA LEU A 150 20.47 -20.70 9.27
C LEU A 150 21.95 -20.41 9.02
N LYS A 151 22.84 -21.17 9.68
CA LYS A 151 24.28 -21.06 9.48
C LYS A 151 24.67 -21.37 8.04
N ALA A 152 24.13 -22.44 7.45
CA ALA A 152 24.41 -22.79 6.06
C ALA A 152 23.97 -21.70 5.07
N LEU A 153 22.84 -21.03 5.31
CA LEU A 153 22.41 -19.88 4.50
C LEU A 153 23.42 -18.73 4.62
N GLN A 154 23.88 -18.42 5.83
CA GLN A 154 24.82 -17.34 6.10
C GLN A 154 26.22 -17.62 5.51
N ASP A 155 26.71 -18.85 5.65
CA ASP A 155 27.99 -19.31 5.09
C ASP A 155 28.01 -19.22 3.55
N GLU A 156 26.85 -19.39 2.90
CA GLU A 156 26.66 -19.24 1.45
C GLU A 156 26.34 -17.78 1.03
N GLY A 157 26.53 -16.81 1.92
CA GLY A 157 26.41 -15.37 1.62
C GLY A 157 25.02 -14.77 1.80
N ILE A 158 24.04 -15.52 2.31
CA ILE A 158 22.70 -15.01 2.65
C ILE A 158 22.71 -14.50 4.09
N ALA A 159 23.57 -13.50 4.35
CA ALA A 159 23.85 -13.00 5.70
C ALA A 159 22.63 -12.41 6.43
N ALA A 160 21.63 -11.92 5.67
CA ALA A 160 20.40 -11.36 6.21
C ALA A 160 19.36 -12.42 6.62
N ALA A 161 19.63 -13.71 6.37
CA ALA A 161 18.72 -14.76 6.79
C ALA A 161 18.56 -14.75 8.32
N ALA A 162 17.32 -14.93 8.79
CA ALA A 162 16.99 -14.90 10.20
C ALA A 162 15.84 -15.87 10.52
N ILE A 163 15.90 -16.46 11.71
CA ILE A 163 14.74 -17.15 12.30
C ILE A 163 13.83 -16.07 12.88
N ILE A 164 12.65 -15.90 12.29
CA ILE A 164 11.73 -14.81 12.64
C ILE A 164 10.57 -15.26 13.54
N GLY A 165 10.38 -16.57 13.71
CA GLY A 165 9.20 -17.07 14.40
C GLY A 165 9.11 -18.59 14.42
N LYS A 166 7.93 -19.08 14.79
CA LYS A 166 7.62 -20.51 14.91
C LYS A 166 6.15 -20.78 14.71
N VAL A 167 5.83 -22.02 14.36
CA VAL A 167 4.46 -22.56 14.42
C VAL A 167 4.09 -22.75 15.89
N SER A 168 2.98 -22.16 16.32
CA SER A 168 2.51 -22.21 17.72
C SER A 168 1.64 -23.43 18.00
N GLY A 169 0.94 -23.96 17.00
CA GLY A 169 0.10 -25.16 17.13
C GLY A 169 -0.89 -25.30 15.98
N LYS A 170 -1.80 -26.28 16.07
CA LYS A 170 -2.95 -26.38 15.17
C LYS A 170 -3.85 -25.16 15.35
N GLY A 171 -4.40 -24.65 14.26
CA GLY A 171 -5.12 -23.38 14.26
C GLY A 171 -5.84 -23.09 12.95
N THR A 172 -6.23 -21.83 12.79
CA THR A 172 -7.03 -21.35 11.65
C THR A 172 -6.25 -20.42 10.73
N GLY A 173 -4.92 -20.34 10.88
CA GLY A 173 -4.07 -19.48 10.07
C GLY A 173 -3.82 -18.09 10.68
N LEU A 174 -3.92 -17.97 12.02
CA LEU A 174 -3.61 -16.73 12.71
C LEU A 174 -2.10 -16.52 12.81
N VAL A 175 -1.70 -15.26 12.60
CA VAL A 175 -0.32 -14.80 12.74
C VAL A 175 -0.25 -13.86 13.94
N HIS A 176 0.40 -14.32 15.01
CA HIS A 176 0.63 -13.53 16.20
C HIS A 176 1.98 -12.81 16.09
N ILE A 177 1.98 -11.48 16.11
CA ILE A 177 3.21 -10.67 16.09
C ILE A 177 3.52 -10.23 17.52
N THR A 178 4.62 -10.73 18.05
CA THR A 178 5.14 -10.42 19.39
C THR A 178 6.41 -9.57 19.29
N THR A 179 6.81 -8.94 20.39
CA THR A 179 8.06 -8.19 20.48
C THR A 179 8.75 -8.48 21.81
N ASP A 180 10.09 -8.52 21.80
CA ASP A 180 10.93 -8.57 23.00
C ASP A 180 11.37 -7.16 23.47
N GLY A 181 10.98 -6.12 22.72
CA GLY A 181 11.25 -4.72 23.03
C GLY A 181 12.69 -4.27 22.73
N THR A 182 13.50 -5.08 22.06
CA THR A 182 14.89 -4.74 21.71
C THR A 182 14.97 -3.72 20.58
N ARG A 183 14.00 -3.71 19.66
CA ARG A 183 13.90 -2.74 18.56
C ARG A 183 12.90 -1.64 18.90
N LYS A 184 13.39 -0.40 18.97
CA LYS A 184 12.55 0.79 19.18
C LYS A 184 12.28 1.50 17.87
N ILE A 185 11.08 2.07 17.74
CA ILE A 185 10.80 3.03 16.67
C ILE A 185 11.61 4.31 16.92
N PRO A 186 12.38 4.80 15.93
CA PRO A 186 13.05 6.09 16.05
C PRO A 186 12.04 7.22 16.23
N SER A 187 12.42 8.28 16.95
CA SER A 187 11.62 9.52 16.92
C SER A 187 11.63 10.08 15.50
N PRO A 188 10.52 10.62 14.99
CA PRO A 188 10.49 11.23 13.66
C PRO A 188 11.52 12.36 13.62
N GLN A 189 12.62 12.16 12.88
CA GLN A 189 13.55 13.25 12.64
C GLN A 189 12.93 14.17 11.58
N PRO A 190 12.94 15.50 11.78
CA PRO A 190 12.60 16.42 10.70
C PRO A 190 13.55 16.13 9.53
N ALA A 191 12.98 16.01 8.33
CA ALA A 191 13.75 15.73 7.13
C ALA A 191 14.91 16.73 7.04
N LYS A 192 16.13 16.23 6.79
CA LYS A 192 17.25 17.11 6.44
C LYS A 192 16.80 17.94 5.22
N PRO A 193 16.93 19.27 5.25
CA PRO A 193 16.64 20.08 4.07
C PRO A 193 17.49 19.60 2.91
N ASP A 194 16.88 19.41 1.74
CA ASP A 194 17.61 19.12 0.50
C ASP A 194 18.61 20.24 0.21
N GLU A 195 19.90 19.96 0.39
CA GLU A 195 21.00 20.83 -0.02
C GLU A 195 21.18 20.87 -1.56
N GLN A 196 20.28 20.23 -2.30
CA GLN A 196 20.22 20.24 -3.76
C GLN A 196 18.79 20.54 -4.27
N SER A 197 18.13 21.56 -3.71
CA SER A 197 17.07 22.23 -4.46
C SER A 197 17.70 23.29 -5.37
N ALA A 198 17.76 22.99 -6.68
CA ALA A 198 18.00 24.04 -7.67
C ALA A 198 16.95 25.14 -7.48
N PRO A 199 17.29 26.44 -7.62
CA PRO A 199 16.33 27.50 -7.42
C PRO A 199 15.16 27.30 -8.38
N ALA A 200 13.94 27.33 -7.82
CA ALA A 200 12.72 27.25 -8.60
C ALA A 200 12.78 28.26 -9.76
N PRO A 201 12.47 27.87 -11.01
CA PRO A 201 12.34 28.84 -12.08
C PRO A 201 11.23 29.82 -11.71
N THR A 202 11.56 31.11 -11.81
CA THR A 202 10.66 32.24 -11.56
C THR A 202 9.31 31.99 -12.23
N GLU A 203 8.23 32.03 -11.44
CA GLU A 203 6.86 31.89 -11.94
C GLU A 203 6.63 32.81 -13.15
N PRO A 204 6.19 32.29 -14.30
CA PRO A 204 5.66 33.14 -15.35
C PRO A 204 4.36 33.77 -14.83
N GLN A 205 4.30 35.10 -14.83
CA GLN A 205 3.06 35.83 -14.57
C GLN A 205 2.00 35.37 -15.58
N LEU A 206 0.97 34.66 -15.11
CA LEU A 206 -0.21 34.35 -15.92
C LEU A 206 -0.89 35.66 -16.31
N GLN A 207 -0.80 36.00 -17.60
CA GLN A 207 -1.69 36.98 -18.21
C GLN A 207 -3.08 36.34 -18.30
N SER A 208 -4.09 37.04 -17.78
CA SER A 208 -5.48 36.63 -17.86
C SER A 208 -5.95 36.57 -19.32
N ALA A 209 -6.31 35.37 -19.76
CA ALA A 209 -7.01 35.17 -21.02
C ALA A 209 -8.48 35.68 -20.91
N PRO A 210 -9.09 36.17 -22.00
CA PRO A 210 -10.41 36.76 -21.95
C PRO A 210 -11.50 35.71 -21.69
N ALA A 211 -12.53 36.14 -20.97
CA ALA A 211 -13.70 35.33 -20.61
C ALA A 211 -14.33 34.65 -21.83
N GLN A 212 -14.51 33.33 -21.73
CA GLN A 212 -15.33 32.53 -22.64
C GLN A 212 -16.66 32.16 -21.95
N PRO A 213 -17.71 31.89 -22.74
CA PRO A 213 -19.09 32.16 -22.34
C PRO A 213 -19.60 31.18 -21.28
N GLN A 214 -20.48 31.70 -20.42
CA GLN A 214 -21.22 30.94 -19.42
C GLN A 214 -21.90 29.73 -20.09
N THR A 215 -21.46 28.53 -19.74
CA THR A 215 -22.16 27.30 -20.07
C THR A 215 -23.00 26.86 -18.88
N ASP A 216 -24.26 26.56 -19.15
CA ASP A 216 -25.33 26.24 -18.21
C ASP A 216 -24.97 25.20 -17.14
N GLU A 217 -25.59 25.35 -15.96
CA GLU A 217 -25.54 24.40 -14.85
C GLU A 217 -26.09 23.03 -15.27
N VAL A 218 -25.31 21.97 -15.04
CA VAL A 218 -25.72 20.57 -15.26
C VAL A 218 -25.63 19.79 -13.94
N PRO A 219 -26.59 18.91 -13.60
CA PRO A 219 -26.78 18.38 -12.24
C PRO A 219 -25.65 17.50 -11.68
N CYS A 220 -25.45 17.56 -10.36
CA CYS A 220 -24.32 17.01 -9.61
C CYS A 220 -24.61 15.62 -8.97
N CYS A 221 -23.58 14.97 -8.39
CA CYS A 221 -23.57 13.61 -7.81
C CYS A 221 -24.67 13.29 -6.79
N ALA A 222 -25.42 14.29 -6.30
CA ALA A 222 -26.63 14.11 -5.52
C ALA A 222 -27.62 13.14 -6.21
N ASP A 223 -27.78 13.23 -7.52
CA ASP A 223 -28.79 12.48 -8.27
C ASP A 223 -28.53 10.97 -8.36
N ALA A 224 -27.27 10.53 -8.24
CA ALA A 224 -26.92 9.10 -8.20
C ALA A 224 -27.30 8.45 -6.85
N VAL A 225 -27.33 9.24 -5.77
CA VAL A 225 -27.80 8.79 -4.45
C VAL A 225 -29.34 8.80 -4.40
N SER A 226 -29.98 9.64 -5.20
CA SER A 226 -31.44 9.73 -5.36
C SER A 226 -32.06 8.54 -6.11
N SER A 227 -31.29 7.81 -6.92
CA SER A 227 -31.81 6.72 -7.78
C SER A 227 -31.99 5.36 -7.10
N SER A 228 -31.71 5.22 -5.81
CA SER A 228 -32.10 4.03 -5.04
C SER A 228 -33.57 4.14 -4.62
N GLY A 229 -34.41 3.18 -5.04
CA GLY A 229 -35.87 3.17 -4.83
C GLY A 229 -36.35 3.43 -3.40
N PRO A 230 -37.65 3.72 -3.20
CA PRO A 230 -38.16 4.31 -1.97
C PRO A 230 -37.91 3.40 -0.76
N PRO A 231 -37.45 3.95 0.39
CA PRO A 231 -37.27 3.16 1.59
C PRO A 231 -38.62 2.73 2.15
N ALA A 232 -38.69 1.49 2.64
CA ALA A 232 -39.82 0.97 3.39
C ALA A 232 -40.11 1.85 4.61
N LYS A 233 -41.40 2.11 4.85
CA LYS A 233 -41.89 2.98 5.92
C LYS A 233 -41.48 2.45 7.30
N GLY A 234 -40.52 3.11 7.92
CA GLY A 234 -40.19 3.02 9.33
C GLY A 234 -39.38 4.26 9.71
N ASP A 235 -39.81 4.97 10.76
CA ASP A 235 -39.05 5.97 11.54
C ASP A 235 -37.91 6.66 10.75
N GLY A 236 -38.29 7.61 9.88
CA GLY A 236 -37.43 8.09 8.81
C GLY A 236 -36.89 9.51 8.98
N SER A 237 -37.08 10.20 10.10
CA SER A 237 -36.72 11.63 10.20
C SER A 237 -35.21 11.84 10.24
N ASP A 238 -34.49 11.05 11.05
CA ASP A 238 -33.08 11.31 11.32
C ASP A 238 -32.18 10.80 10.20
N ILE A 239 -32.48 9.63 9.64
CA ILE A 239 -31.76 9.09 8.48
C ILE A 239 -31.99 9.95 7.24
N ALA A 240 -33.22 10.45 7.01
CA ALA A 240 -33.48 11.36 5.90
C ALA A 240 -32.73 12.69 6.07
N GLN A 241 -32.67 13.21 7.28
CA GLN A 241 -31.92 14.43 7.58
C GLN A 241 -30.41 14.25 7.40
N ILE A 242 -29.84 13.11 7.85
CA ILE A 242 -28.42 12.78 7.63
C ILE A 242 -28.12 12.66 6.14
N LYS A 243 -28.98 11.98 5.37
CA LYS A 243 -28.85 11.89 3.90
C LYS A 243 -28.86 13.27 3.23
N SER A 244 -29.79 14.15 3.63
CA SER A 244 -29.85 15.53 3.11
C SER A 244 -28.56 16.29 3.39
N LYS A 245 -28.07 16.28 4.64
CA LYS A 245 -26.82 16.97 5.01
C LYS A 245 -25.61 16.45 4.25
N PHE A 246 -25.57 15.13 3.99
CA PHE A 246 -24.50 14.54 3.19
C PHE A 246 -24.56 14.98 1.72
N ILE A 247 -25.76 15.07 1.15
CA ILE A 247 -25.97 15.61 -0.19
C ILE A 247 -25.52 17.08 -0.26
N ASP A 248 -25.86 17.89 0.74
CA ASP A 248 -25.45 19.30 0.81
C ASP A 248 -23.93 19.44 0.90
N PHE A 249 -23.28 18.56 1.67
CA PHE A 249 -21.82 18.48 1.74
C PHE A 249 -21.20 18.15 0.37
N LEU A 250 -21.72 17.13 -0.33
CA LEU A 250 -21.22 16.76 -1.67
C LEU A 250 -21.40 17.91 -2.67
N GLY A 251 -22.54 18.61 -2.61
CA GLY A 251 -22.79 19.80 -3.41
C GLY A 251 -21.77 20.90 -3.12
N SER A 252 -21.55 21.20 -1.84
CA SER A 252 -20.60 22.23 -1.41
C SER A 252 -19.15 21.90 -1.78
N ALA A 253 -18.74 20.64 -1.62
CA ALA A 253 -17.39 20.19 -1.96
C ALA A 253 -17.11 20.27 -3.47
N SER A 254 -18.11 19.97 -4.29
CA SER A 254 -17.99 19.99 -5.76
C SER A 254 -18.22 21.38 -6.38
N ALA A 255 -18.86 22.31 -5.68
CA ALA A 255 -19.13 23.66 -6.17
C ALA A 255 -17.85 24.44 -6.47
N PRO A 256 -17.73 25.14 -7.62
CA PRO A 256 -16.58 25.97 -7.92
C PRO A 256 -16.36 27.05 -6.85
N HIS A 257 -15.11 27.24 -6.46
CA HIS A 257 -14.72 28.34 -5.57
C HIS A 257 -13.28 28.75 -5.86
N GLY A 258 -12.31 28.42 -5.01
CA GLY A 258 -10.87 28.61 -5.31
C GLY A 258 -10.34 27.71 -6.43
N LEU A 259 -11.05 26.61 -6.73
CA LEU A 259 -10.83 25.76 -7.87
C LEU A 259 -12.08 25.78 -8.75
N ASP A 260 -11.88 25.88 -10.06
CA ASP A 260 -12.97 25.88 -11.03
C ASP A 260 -13.59 24.47 -11.21
N ALA A 261 -14.73 24.43 -11.92
CA ALA A 261 -15.46 23.20 -12.17
C ALA A 261 -14.67 22.18 -13.01
N TYR A 262 -13.76 22.65 -13.87
CA TYR A 262 -12.96 21.83 -14.76
C TYR A 262 -11.90 21.09 -13.94
N THR A 263 -11.10 21.83 -13.18
CA THR A 263 -10.08 21.31 -12.26
C THR A 263 -10.68 20.33 -11.27
N LYS A 264 -11.83 20.64 -10.67
CA LYS A 264 -12.52 19.71 -9.74
C LYS A 264 -13.00 18.44 -10.42
N GLN A 265 -13.38 18.51 -11.70
CA GLN A 265 -13.78 17.33 -12.47
C GLN A 265 -12.57 16.43 -12.78
N ALA A 266 -11.42 17.01 -13.13
CA ALA A 266 -10.17 16.26 -13.30
C ALA A 266 -9.75 15.56 -12.00
N MET A 267 -9.81 16.28 -10.86
CA MET A 267 -9.55 15.70 -9.54
C MET A 267 -10.49 14.54 -9.22
N ALA A 268 -11.78 14.66 -9.58
CA ALA A 268 -12.74 13.60 -9.34
C ALA A 268 -12.45 12.33 -10.16
N ILE A 269 -11.95 12.47 -11.39
CA ILE A 269 -11.45 11.34 -12.20
C ILE A 269 -10.25 10.70 -11.49
N ALA A 270 -9.25 11.49 -11.10
CA ALA A 270 -8.05 11.00 -10.41
C ALA A 270 -8.40 10.23 -9.13
N LEU A 271 -9.28 10.77 -8.29
CA LEU A 271 -9.74 10.13 -7.06
C LEU A 271 -10.56 8.86 -7.34
N SER A 272 -11.43 8.87 -8.34
CA SER A 272 -12.21 7.68 -8.73
C SER A 272 -11.31 6.54 -9.19
N VAL A 273 -10.24 6.88 -9.93
CA VAL A 273 -9.22 5.93 -10.38
C VAL A 273 -8.39 5.44 -9.20
N ALA A 274 -7.86 6.32 -8.35
CA ALA A 274 -7.05 5.96 -7.19
C ALA A 274 -7.79 5.02 -6.22
N LEU A 275 -9.08 5.29 -5.96
CA LEU A 275 -9.93 4.47 -5.10
C LEU A 275 -10.55 3.25 -5.80
N ARG A 276 -10.35 3.10 -7.11
CA ARG A 276 -10.94 2.04 -7.95
C ARG A 276 -12.48 1.94 -7.80
N CYS A 277 -13.14 3.09 -7.68
CA CYS A 277 -14.61 3.15 -7.60
C CYS A 277 -15.21 3.16 -9.02
N GLU A 278 -15.64 2.00 -9.52
CA GLU A 278 -16.26 1.87 -10.85
C GLU A 278 -17.44 2.83 -11.09
N PRO A 279 -18.47 2.91 -10.22
CA PRO A 279 -19.61 3.80 -10.47
C PRO A 279 -19.20 5.27 -10.46
N CYS A 280 -18.27 5.66 -9.58
CA CYS A 280 -17.74 7.02 -9.53
C CYS A 280 -17.02 7.35 -10.85
N LEU A 281 -16.12 6.48 -11.30
CA LEU A 281 -15.35 6.69 -12.52
C LEU A 281 -16.27 6.84 -13.73
N LYS A 282 -17.27 5.96 -13.89
CA LYS A 282 -18.25 6.05 -14.99
C LYS A 282 -18.99 7.39 -15.01
N ILE A 283 -19.48 7.83 -13.86
CA ILE A 283 -20.18 9.12 -13.73
C ILE A 283 -19.25 10.28 -14.10
N HIS A 284 -18.00 10.25 -13.61
CA HIS A 284 -17.07 11.34 -13.85
C HIS A 284 -16.50 11.35 -15.28
N LEU A 285 -16.30 10.20 -15.93
CA LEU A 285 -15.95 10.13 -17.34
C LEU A 285 -17.05 10.70 -18.24
N LYS A 286 -18.32 10.35 -17.96
CA LYS A 286 -19.46 10.91 -18.68
C LYS A 286 -19.53 12.43 -18.53
N LYS A 287 -19.42 12.94 -17.31
CA LYS A 287 -19.44 14.38 -17.01
C LYS A 287 -18.27 15.14 -17.64
N ALA A 288 -17.09 14.53 -17.70
CA ALA A 288 -15.94 15.14 -18.34
C ALA A 288 -16.17 15.32 -19.84
N LYS A 289 -16.71 14.29 -20.52
CA LYS A 289 -17.12 14.38 -21.94
C LYS A 289 -18.16 15.49 -22.16
N GLU A 290 -19.17 15.58 -21.29
CA GLU A 290 -20.19 16.64 -21.34
C GLU A 290 -19.61 18.05 -21.14
N LYS A 291 -18.55 18.17 -20.32
CA LYS A 291 -17.82 19.42 -20.06
C LYS A 291 -16.77 19.75 -21.13
N GLY A 292 -16.60 18.91 -22.15
CA GLY A 292 -15.68 19.14 -23.26
C GLY A 292 -14.23 18.75 -22.99
N PHE A 293 -13.96 17.91 -21.98
CA PHE A 293 -12.62 17.32 -21.82
C PHE A 293 -12.22 16.53 -23.05
N THR A 294 -10.98 16.71 -23.49
CA THR A 294 -10.35 15.81 -24.46
C THR A 294 -10.01 14.47 -23.80
N GLN A 295 -9.81 13.43 -24.61
CA GLN A 295 -9.36 12.14 -24.07
C GLN A 295 -8.00 12.26 -23.40
N ASP A 296 -7.09 13.08 -23.95
CA ASP A 296 -5.76 13.30 -23.38
C ASP A 296 -5.84 13.92 -21.98
N GLU A 297 -6.74 14.88 -21.75
CA GLU A 297 -6.93 15.48 -20.41
C GLU A 297 -7.59 14.52 -19.41
N ILE A 298 -8.48 13.65 -19.89
CA ILE A 298 -9.04 12.57 -19.06
C ILE A 298 -7.96 11.56 -18.68
N ASP A 299 -7.13 11.16 -19.65
CA ASP A 299 -6.02 10.24 -19.45
C ASP A 299 -5.01 10.85 -18.47
N GLU A 300 -4.64 12.13 -18.64
CA GLU A 300 -3.73 12.85 -17.74
C GLU A 300 -4.27 12.90 -16.30
N ALA A 301 -5.55 13.20 -16.12
CA ALA A 301 -6.20 13.16 -14.82
C ALA A 301 -6.22 11.73 -14.23
N ALA A 302 -6.47 10.71 -15.06
CA ALA A 302 -6.44 9.32 -14.62
C ALA A 302 -5.01 8.87 -14.23
N TRP A 303 -3.98 9.33 -14.95
CA TRP A 303 -2.58 9.06 -14.65
C TRP A 303 -2.18 9.58 -13.26
N MET A 304 -2.74 10.71 -12.83
CA MET A 304 -2.59 11.19 -11.45
C MET A 304 -3.16 10.22 -10.41
N GLY A 305 -4.23 9.48 -10.72
CA GLY A 305 -4.72 8.41 -9.85
C GLY A 305 -3.84 7.15 -9.92
N ILE A 306 -3.39 6.80 -11.12
CA ILE A 306 -2.54 5.62 -11.39
C ILE A 306 -1.18 5.74 -10.71
N SER A 307 -0.58 6.93 -10.63
CA SER A 307 0.73 7.12 -10.00
C SER A 307 0.75 6.72 -8.52
N PHE A 308 -0.40 6.78 -7.83
CA PHE A 308 -0.53 6.35 -6.43
C PHE A 308 -1.01 4.90 -6.29
N GLY A 309 -1.77 4.39 -7.26
CA GLY A 309 -2.35 3.04 -7.23
C GLY A 309 -1.50 1.94 -7.90
N GLY A 310 -0.58 2.33 -8.79
CA GLY A 310 0.27 1.44 -9.58
C GLY A 310 -0.46 0.68 -10.68
N SER A 311 0.15 -0.41 -11.16
CA SER A 311 -0.35 -1.20 -12.30
C SER A 311 -1.78 -1.76 -12.15
N PRO A 312 -2.28 -2.14 -10.95
CA PRO A 312 -3.67 -2.59 -10.84
C PRO A 312 -4.69 -1.48 -11.13
N THR A 313 -4.35 -0.24 -10.77
CA THR A 313 -5.20 0.93 -11.02
C THR A 313 -5.19 1.33 -12.50
N MET A 314 -4.06 1.14 -13.18
CA MET A 314 -3.99 1.29 -14.63
C MET A 314 -4.92 0.29 -15.34
N VAL A 315 -4.88 -0.99 -14.97
CA VAL A 315 -5.77 -2.01 -15.55
C VAL A 315 -7.23 -1.69 -15.31
N PHE A 316 -7.58 -1.26 -14.09
CA PHE A 316 -8.93 -0.82 -13.76
C PHE A 316 -9.41 0.35 -14.65
N TYR A 317 -8.56 1.36 -14.84
CA TYR A 317 -8.88 2.49 -15.70
C TYR A 317 -9.05 2.07 -17.17
N GLU A 318 -8.12 1.27 -17.70
CA GLU A 318 -8.17 0.77 -19.09
C GLU A 318 -9.47 0.00 -19.40
N GLN A 319 -10.00 -0.75 -18.44
CA GLN A 319 -11.27 -1.46 -18.59
C GLN A 319 -12.48 -0.51 -18.70
N LEU A 320 -12.39 0.69 -18.13
CA LEU A 320 -13.53 1.59 -17.93
C LEU A 320 -13.45 2.89 -18.72
N LYS A 321 -12.28 3.25 -19.28
CA LYS A 321 -12.08 4.54 -19.97
C LYS A 321 -13.02 4.77 -21.16
N ASN A 322 -13.47 3.68 -21.78
CA ASN A 322 -14.40 3.69 -22.91
C ASN A 322 -15.88 3.49 -22.51
N SER A 323 -16.18 3.35 -21.22
CA SER A 323 -17.54 3.30 -20.69
C SER A 323 -18.20 4.69 -20.68
#